data_AF-X1F5G8-F1
#
_entry.id   AF-X1F5G8-F1
#
_cell.length_a   1.000
_cell.length_b   1.000
_cell.length_c   1.000
_cell.angle_alpha   90.00
_cell.angle_beta   90.00
_cell.angle_gamma   90.00
#
_symmetry.space_group_name_H-M   'P 1'
#
loop_
_entity.id
_entity.type
_entity.pdbx_description
1 polymer ?
#
loop_
_entity_poly.entity_id
_entity_poly.type
_entity_poly.pdbx_seq_one_letter_code
_entity_poly.pdbx_strand_id
1 'polypeptide(L)'
;ASGSLQPHIKPGQFVMCDQFVDRTKGRIDTFYDGPKTIHISMAEPYCPTLRKIVIESAKELKIDYRPRGTIVVIQGPRFSTRSESRWFASQGWEVVGMTQYPEMYLAREQEICYVNISLITDYDAGLEGHPEFKPVTIEEVVRVFKENNEKVRSLLFRAISKIPDKRDCICSHALKDAAVN
;
A
#
# COMPACT_ATOMS: atom_id res chain seq x y z
N ALA A 1 1.89 7.55 -3.22
CA ALA A 1 0.85 7.98 -4.17
C ALA A 1 0.31 6.74 -4.87
N SER A 2 -0.98 6.71 -5.14
CA SER A 2 -1.67 5.56 -5.71
C SER A 2 -2.94 6.01 -6.45
N GLY A 3 -3.37 5.24 -7.44
CA GLY A 3 -4.65 5.44 -8.12
C GLY A 3 -5.78 4.72 -7.40
N SER A 4 -6.98 5.27 -7.45
CA SER A 4 -8.21 4.60 -7.00
C SER A 4 -8.81 3.76 -8.12
N LEU A 5 -9.25 2.55 -7.77
CA LEU A 5 -10.02 1.66 -8.64
C LEU A 5 -11.52 1.72 -8.34
N GLN A 6 -11.93 2.54 -7.37
CA GLN A 6 -13.30 2.56 -6.84
C GLN A 6 -13.87 3.99 -6.82
N PRO A 7 -15.10 4.22 -7.32
CA PRO A 7 -15.67 5.58 -7.41
C PRO A 7 -15.79 6.31 -6.07
N HIS A 8 -15.94 5.55 -4.98
CA HIS A 8 -16.15 6.09 -3.63
C HIS A 8 -14.84 6.40 -2.88
N ILE A 9 -13.68 6.12 -3.48
CA ILE A 9 -12.34 6.42 -2.95
C ILE A 9 -11.75 7.53 -3.81
N LYS A 10 -11.63 8.73 -3.24
CA LYS A 10 -11.39 9.96 -4.01
C LYS A 10 -9.94 10.44 -3.92
N PRO A 11 -9.41 11.13 -4.95
CA PRO A 11 -8.15 11.86 -4.83
C PRO A 11 -8.12 12.76 -3.59
N GLY A 12 -7.00 12.74 -2.86
CA GLY A 12 -6.82 13.39 -1.57
C GLY A 12 -7.22 12.55 -0.35
N GLN A 13 -7.96 11.44 -0.53
CA GLN A 13 -8.25 10.49 0.53
C GLN A 13 -7.04 9.58 0.78
N PHE A 14 -6.90 9.10 2.02
CA PHE A 14 -5.88 8.14 2.40
C PHE A 14 -6.48 6.72 2.50
N VAL A 15 -5.73 5.70 2.15
CA VAL A 15 -6.11 4.29 2.33
C VAL A 15 -5.00 3.60 3.10
N MET A 16 -5.35 3.02 4.25
CA MET A 16 -4.42 2.24 5.07
C MET A 16 -4.55 0.78 4.65
N CYS A 17 -3.89 0.41 3.55
CA CYS A 17 -4.08 -0.90 2.94
C CYS A 17 -3.70 -2.03 3.90
N ASP A 18 -4.41 -3.14 3.76
CA ASP A 18 -4.25 -4.33 4.59
C ASP A 18 -4.08 -5.63 3.83
N GLN A 19 -4.29 -5.57 2.51
CA GLN A 19 -3.85 -6.59 1.58
C GLN A 19 -3.09 -5.97 0.41
N PHE A 20 -2.41 -6.80 -0.36
CA PHE A 20 -1.83 -6.41 -1.64
C PHE A 20 -1.93 -7.57 -2.64
N VAL A 21 -1.83 -7.24 -3.92
CA VAL A 21 -1.72 -8.23 -5.01
C VAL A 21 -0.54 -7.86 -5.88
N ASP A 22 0.33 -8.83 -6.15
CA ASP A 22 1.48 -8.64 -7.03
C ASP A 22 1.11 -8.88 -8.50
N ARG A 23 1.41 -7.89 -9.34
CA ARG A 23 1.35 -7.92 -10.81
C ARG A 23 2.65 -7.41 -11.42
N THR A 24 3.74 -7.45 -10.65
CA THR A 24 5.08 -7.08 -11.07
C THR A 24 5.77 -8.24 -11.79
N LYS A 25 6.96 -7.98 -12.35
CA LYS A 25 7.77 -9.00 -13.02
C LYS A 25 9.25 -8.66 -12.97
N GLY A 26 10.09 -9.67 -12.77
CA GLY A 26 11.55 -9.56 -12.84
C GLY A 26 12.20 -8.72 -11.74
N ARG A 27 11.48 -8.46 -10.63
CA ARG A 27 12.05 -7.82 -9.44
C ARG A 27 12.72 -8.90 -8.59
N ILE A 28 13.87 -8.59 -8.00
CA ILE A 28 14.47 -9.44 -6.96
C ILE A 28 13.63 -9.24 -5.70
N ASP A 29 13.01 -10.31 -5.20
CA ASP A 29 11.93 -10.25 -4.20
C ASP A 29 12.17 -11.09 -2.95
N THR A 30 13.38 -11.63 -2.78
CA THR A 30 13.84 -12.28 -1.55
C THR A 30 15.31 -11.97 -1.29
N PHE A 31 15.71 -12.02 -0.01
CA PHE A 31 17.10 -12.04 0.43
C PHE A 31 17.69 -13.46 0.50
N TYR A 32 16.87 -14.49 0.31
CA TYR A 32 17.23 -15.88 0.58
C TYR A 32 17.36 -16.70 -0.72
N ASP A 33 18.43 -16.44 -1.47
CA ASP A 33 18.76 -17.14 -2.73
C ASP A 33 19.54 -18.46 -2.52
N GLY A 34 19.52 -19.01 -1.31
CA GLY A 34 20.20 -20.25 -0.93
C GLY A 34 21.51 -20.07 -0.14
N PRO A 35 22.04 -21.15 0.47
CA PRO A 35 21.51 -22.53 0.42
C PRO A 35 20.29 -22.74 1.34
N LYS A 36 20.00 -21.80 2.24
CA LYS A 36 18.84 -21.85 3.11
C LYS A 36 17.63 -21.21 2.42
N THR A 37 16.53 -21.95 2.32
CA THR A 37 15.26 -21.44 1.80
C THR A 37 14.40 -20.92 2.95
N ILE A 38 13.85 -19.72 2.80
CA ILE A 38 12.94 -19.10 3.76
C ILE A 38 11.58 -18.87 3.08
N HIS A 39 10.52 -19.35 3.71
CA HIS A 39 9.14 -19.14 3.29
C HIS A 39 8.38 -18.37 4.38
N ILE A 40 8.41 -17.04 4.32
CA ILE A 40 7.64 -16.20 5.24
C ILE A 40 6.14 -16.23 4.92
N SER A 41 5.30 -16.15 5.96
CA SER A 41 3.86 -15.96 5.79
C SER A 41 3.53 -14.50 5.52
N MET A 42 2.74 -14.25 4.48
CA MET A 42 2.23 -12.93 4.10
C MET A 42 0.70 -12.87 4.08
N ALA A 43 0.03 -13.78 4.78
CA ALA A 43 -1.44 -13.76 4.93
C ALA A 43 -1.92 -12.42 5.54
N GLU A 44 -1.15 -11.89 6.50
CA GLU A 44 -1.33 -10.56 7.09
C GLU A 44 -0.06 -9.72 6.82
N PRO A 45 0.04 -9.09 5.64
CA PRO A 45 1.31 -8.59 5.13
C PRO A 45 1.82 -7.36 5.89
N TYR A 46 0.92 -6.57 6.49
CA TYR A 46 1.26 -5.37 7.24
C TYR A 46 1.24 -5.59 8.75
N CYS A 47 2.04 -4.81 9.47
CA CYS A 47 2.11 -4.86 10.93
C CYS A 47 0.77 -4.39 11.54
N PRO A 48 0.07 -5.24 12.33
CA PRO A 48 -1.20 -4.87 12.94
C PRO A 48 -1.05 -3.70 13.93
N THR A 49 0.08 -3.63 14.64
CA THR A 49 0.40 -2.56 15.58
C THR A 49 0.54 -1.22 14.87
N LEU A 50 1.36 -1.14 13.81
CA LEU A 50 1.54 0.10 13.05
C LEU A 50 0.26 0.52 12.34
N ARG A 51 -0.50 -0.43 11.77
CA ARG A 51 -1.81 -0.14 11.16
C ARG A 51 -2.76 0.53 12.15
N LYS A 52 -2.90 -0.04 13.35
CA LYS A 52 -3.74 0.54 14.40
C LYS A 52 -3.31 1.98 14.73
N ILE A 53 -2.01 2.20 14.92
CA ILE A 53 -1.44 3.51 15.25
C ILE A 53 -1.73 4.55 14.16
N VAL A 54 -1.54 4.19 12.89
CA VAL A 54 -1.78 5.10 11.76
C VAL A 54 -3.27 5.43 11.64
N ILE A 55 -4.16 4.43 11.78
CA ILE A 55 -5.62 4.63 11.73
C ILE A 55 -6.09 5.56 12.85
N GLU A 56 -5.64 5.32 14.09
CA GLU A 56 -5.98 6.18 15.24
C GLU A 56 -5.43 7.60 15.07
N SER A 57 -4.22 7.74 14.52
CA SER A 57 -3.61 9.05 14.25
C SER A 57 -4.36 9.81 13.17
N ALA A 58 -4.78 9.15 12.09
CA ALA A 58 -5.60 9.76 11.04
C ALA A 58 -6.96 10.22 11.59
N LYS A 59 -7.58 9.41 12.46
CA LYS A 59 -8.83 9.75 13.15
C LYS A 59 -8.70 11.01 14.00
N GLU A 60 -7.65 11.12 14.82
CA GLU A 60 -7.41 12.28 15.68
C GLU A 60 -7.15 13.56 14.88
N LEU A 61 -6.40 13.44 13.77
CA LEU A 61 -6.10 14.55 12.87
C LEU A 61 -7.26 14.91 11.93
N LYS A 62 -8.39 14.18 12.02
CA LYS A 62 -9.57 14.33 11.14
C LYS A 62 -9.19 14.25 9.66
N ILE A 63 -8.20 13.43 9.32
CA ILE A 63 -7.84 13.12 7.93
C ILE A 63 -8.96 12.24 7.35
N ASP A 64 -9.32 12.46 6.09
CA ASP A 64 -10.25 11.57 5.39
C ASP A 64 -9.51 10.29 4.97
N TYR A 65 -9.95 9.14 5.47
CA TYR A 65 -9.28 7.87 5.24
C TYR A 65 -10.23 6.67 5.13
N ARG A 66 -9.72 5.59 4.52
CA ARG A 66 -10.26 4.23 4.57
C ARG A 66 -9.35 3.34 5.44
N PRO A 67 -9.89 2.60 6.42
CA PRO A 67 -9.07 1.79 7.35
C PRO A 67 -8.54 0.49 6.73
N ARG A 68 -9.04 0.12 5.54
CA ARG A 68 -8.74 -1.13 4.83
C ARG A 68 -8.73 -0.87 3.33
N GLY A 69 -8.06 -1.76 2.60
CA GLY A 69 -7.98 -1.75 1.16
C GLY A 69 -6.93 -2.72 0.65
N THR A 70 -7.16 -3.25 -0.54
CA THR A 70 -6.25 -4.08 -1.30
C THR A 70 -5.60 -3.23 -2.38
N ILE A 71 -4.28 -3.17 -2.36
CA ILE A 71 -3.48 -2.51 -3.40
C ILE A 71 -2.94 -3.53 -4.41
N VAL A 72 -3.30 -3.37 -5.67
CA VAL A 72 -2.60 -4.08 -6.76
C VAL A 72 -1.33 -3.34 -7.14
N VAL A 73 -0.21 -4.04 -7.11
CA VAL A 73 1.11 -3.50 -7.46
C VAL A 73 1.45 -3.91 -8.88
N ILE A 74 1.40 -2.96 -9.82
CA ILE A 74 1.74 -3.20 -11.22
C ILE A 74 3.21 -2.88 -11.51
N GLN A 75 3.74 -3.42 -12.60
CA GLN A 75 5.16 -3.25 -12.93
C GLN A 75 5.57 -1.79 -13.21
N GLY A 76 4.73 -1.01 -13.90
CA GLY A 76 5.15 0.28 -14.48
C GLY A 76 6.22 0.13 -15.58
N PRO A 77 6.82 1.24 -16.06
CA PRO A 77 6.51 2.63 -15.71
C PRO A 77 5.24 3.16 -16.40
N ARG A 78 4.67 2.40 -17.35
CA ARG A 78 3.39 2.75 -17.96
C ARG A 78 2.26 2.67 -16.94
N PHE A 79 1.25 3.52 -17.11
CA PHE A 79 -0.04 3.34 -16.46
C PHE A 79 -0.80 2.14 -17.04
N SER A 80 -1.86 1.74 -16.36
CA SER A 80 -2.76 0.70 -16.81
C SER A 80 -3.47 1.10 -18.10
N THR A 81 -3.76 0.13 -18.95
CA THR A 81 -4.82 0.29 -19.96
C THR A 81 -6.19 0.29 -19.27
N ARG A 82 -7.23 0.80 -19.94
CA ARG A 82 -8.61 0.72 -19.42
C ARG A 82 -9.05 -0.73 -19.14
N SER A 83 -8.66 -1.66 -20.00
CA SER A 83 -8.98 -3.09 -19.83
C SER A 83 -8.33 -3.70 -18.58
N GLU A 84 -7.08 -3.33 -18.30
CA GLU A 84 -6.39 -3.74 -17.06
C GLU A 84 -7.05 -3.11 -15.84
N SER A 85 -7.29 -1.80 -15.86
CA SER A 85 -7.94 -1.06 -14.77
C SER A 85 -9.31 -1.63 -14.43
N ARG A 86 -10.13 -1.89 -15.46
CA ARG A 86 -11.44 -2.57 -15.32
C ARG A 86 -11.31 -3.93 -14.67
N TRP A 87 -10.33 -4.73 -15.12
CA TRP A 87 -10.11 -6.06 -14.54
C TRP A 87 -9.71 -5.96 -13.07
N PHE A 88 -8.79 -5.06 -12.72
CA PHE A 88 -8.39 -4.83 -11.33
C PHE A 88 -9.56 -4.40 -10.46
N ALA A 89 -10.37 -3.45 -10.93
CA ALA A 89 -11.57 -2.99 -10.23
C ALA A 89 -12.60 -4.12 -10.05
N SER A 90 -12.78 -4.98 -11.05
CA SER A 90 -13.73 -6.11 -10.98
C SER A 90 -13.29 -7.23 -10.05
N GLN A 91 -12.01 -7.30 -9.66
CA GLN A 91 -11.55 -8.18 -8.58
C GLN A 91 -11.93 -7.65 -7.18
N GLY A 92 -12.50 -6.45 -7.10
CA GLY A 92 -12.87 -5.81 -5.84
C GLY A 92 -11.71 -5.09 -5.14
N TRP A 93 -10.57 -4.90 -5.81
CA TRP A 93 -9.44 -4.17 -5.24
C TRP A 93 -9.70 -2.66 -5.25
N GLU A 94 -9.16 -1.97 -4.25
CA GLU A 94 -9.44 -0.55 -4.02
C GLU A 94 -8.42 0.38 -4.66
N VAL A 95 -7.15 -0.04 -4.70
CA VAL A 95 -6.03 0.84 -4.97
C VAL A 95 -5.07 0.20 -5.97
N VAL A 96 -4.44 1.01 -6.82
CA VAL A 96 -3.34 0.59 -7.70
C VAL A 96 -2.07 1.42 -7.43
N GLY A 97 -0.92 0.76 -7.41
CA GLY A 97 0.39 1.40 -7.26
C GLY A 97 1.49 0.61 -7.95
N MET A 98 2.75 1.02 -7.77
CA MET A 98 3.89 0.42 -8.48
C MET A 98 5.05 -0.01 -7.59
N THR A 99 5.09 0.39 -6.32
CA THR A 99 6.32 0.34 -5.50
C THR A 99 6.29 -0.66 -4.37
N GLN A 100 5.09 -1.01 -3.88
CA GLN A 100 4.99 -1.69 -2.59
C GLN A 100 5.55 -3.11 -2.59
N TYR A 101 5.46 -3.81 -3.74
CA TYR A 101 6.14 -5.09 -3.96
C TYR A 101 7.45 -4.88 -4.70
N PRO A 102 8.59 -5.48 -4.27
CA PRO A 102 8.72 -6.43 -3.16
C PRO A 102 9.06 -5.77 -1.81
N GLU A 103 9.02 -4.44 -1.68
CA GLU A 103 9.43 -3.70 -0.48
C GLU A 103 8.85 -4.26 0.83
N MET A 104 7.53 -4.52 0.90
CA MET A 104 6.95 -5.09 2.12
C MET A 104 7.32 -6.55 2.38
N TYR A 105 7.61 -7.31 1.32
CA TYR A 105 8.02 -8.71 1.41
C TYR A 105 9.43 -8.79 1.99
N LEU A 106 10.34 -7.98 1.44
CA LEU A 106 11.72 -7.81 1.91
C LEU A 106 11.77 -7.26 3.34
N ALA A 107 10.89 -6.30 3.67
CA ALA A 107 10.78 -5.81 5.04
C ALA A 107 10.38 -6.93 6.03
N ARG A 108 9.45 -7.81 5.63
CA ARG A 108 9.03 -8.94 6.46
C ARG A 108 10.16 -9.94 6.67
N GLU A 109 10.92 -10.25 5.63
CA GLU A 109 12.11 -11.10 5.73
C GLU A 109 13.16 -10.55 6.69
N GLN A 110 13.22 -9.23 6.85
CA GLN A 110 14.19 -8.56 7.73
C GLN A 110 13.67 -8.28 9.14
N GLU A 111 12.53 -8.84 9.55
CA GLU A 111 12.09 -8.60 10.92
C GLU A 111 11.30 -7.30 11.10
N ILE A 112 11.07 -6.53 10.02
CA ILE A 112 10.70 -5.11 10.10
C ILE A 112 9.17 -4.95 10.13
N CYS A 113 8.69 -4.09 11.03
CA CYS A 113 7.30 -3.69 11.04
C CYS A 113 7.02 -2.73 9.87
N TYR A 114 6.13 -3.12 8.97
CA TYR A 114 5.80 -2.36 7.76
C TYR A 114 4.30 -2.00 7.73
N VAL A 115 3.96 -0.81 7.23
CA VAL A 115 2.57 -0.35 7.05
C VAL A 115 2.43 0.44 5.75
N ASN A 116 1.34 0.22 5.01
CA ASN A 116 1.00 1.04 3.85
C ASN A 116 0.17 2.26 4.26
N ILE A 117 0.53 3.41 3.69
CA ILE A 117 -0.26 4.65 3.71
C ILE A 117 -0.37 5.13 2.26
N SER A 118 -1.46 4.77 1.59
CA SER A 118 -1.71 5.19 0.21
C SER A 118 -2.47 6.52 0.18
N LEU A 119 -1.80 7.60 -0.24
CA LEU A 119 -2.46 8.82 -0.68
C LEU A 119 -2.99 8.62 -2.11
N ILE A 120 -4.31 8.74 -2.26
CA ILE A 120 -4.98 8.61 -3.55
C ILE A 120 -4.79 9.89 -4.36
N THR A 121 -4.30 9.77 -5.58
CA THR A 121 -3.96 10.91 -6.44
C THR A 121 -4.83 11.03 -7.68
N ASP A 122 -5.46 9.95 -8.11
CA ASP A 122 -6.12 9.84 -9.39
C ASP A 122 -7.07 8.61 -9.39
N TYR A 123 -7.75 8.38 -10.52
CA TYR A 123 -8.60 7.21 -10.75
C TYR A 123 -7.99 6.26 -11.81
N ASP A 124 -6.67 6.07 -11.81
CA ASP A 124 -5.93 5.21 -12.74
C ASP A 124 -6.26 5.51 -14.22
N ALA A 125 -6.66 4.52 -15.03
CA ALA A 125 -7.02 4.74 -16.44
C ALA A 125 -8.41 5.39 -16.66
N GLY A 126 -9.03 5.88 -15.58
CA GLY A 126 -10.44 6.24 -15.50
C GLY A 126 -11.31 5.02 -15.21
N LEU A 127 -12.47 5.24 -14.58
CA LEU A 127 -13.37 4.14 -14.24
C LEU A 127 -14.39 3.88 -15.36
N GLU A 128 -14.62 2.60 -15.67
CA GLU A 128 -15.60 2.22 -16.67
C GLU A 128 -17.02 2.65 -16.24
N GLY A 129 -17.80 3.17 -17.18
CA GLY A 129 -19.14 3.70 -16.90
C GLY A 129 -19.16 5.11 -16.28
N HIS A 130 -17.99 5.69 -15.99
CA HIS A 130 -17.85 6.99 -15.33
C HIS A 130 -16.97 7.96 -16.15
N PRO A 131 -17.51 8.62 -17.19
CA PRO A 131 -16.75 9.52 -18.07
C PRO A 131 -16.17 10.74 -17.34
N GLU A 132 -16.69 11.09 -16.17
CA GLU A 132 -16.17 12.14 -15.30
C GLU A 132 -14.78 11.81 -14.72
N PHE A 133 -14.45 10.52 -14.58
CA PHE A 133 -13.15 10.07 -14.09
C PHE A 133 -12.18 9.90 -15.26
N LYS A 134 -11.39 10.94 -15.49
CA LYS A 134 -10.39 10.98 -16.56
C LYS A 134 -9.19 10.08 -16.24
N PRO A 135 -8.49 9.56 -17.25
CA PRO A 135 -7.21 8.87 -17.06
C PRO A 135 -6.21 9.76 -16.35
N VAL A 136 -5.37 9.12 -15.53
CA VAL A 136 -4.28 9.73 -14.78
C VAL A 136 -3.27 10.41 -15.71
N THR A 137 -2.78 11.56 -15.25
CA THR A 137 -1.59 12.20 -15.81
C THR A 137 -0.58 12.46 -14.69
N ILE A 138 0.70 12.60 -15.05
CA ILE A 138 1.75 12.84 -14.06
C ILE A 138 1.57 14.19 -13.36
N GLU A 139 1.05 15.19 -14.07
CA GLU A 139 0.77 16.51 -13.53
C GLU A 139 -0.28 16.45 -12.41
N GLU A 140 -1.33 15.65 -12.60
CA GLU A 140 -2.39 15.46 -11.61
C GLU A 140 -1.86 14.76 -10.36
N VAL A 141 -1.03 13.73 -10.53
CA VAL A 141 -0.38 13.02 -9.41
C VAL A 141 0.44 14.00 -8.57
N VAL A 142 1.28 14.82 -9.23
CA VAL A 142 2.13 15.80 -8.54
C VAL A 142 1.29 16.88 -7.86
N ARG A 143 0.21 17.33 -8.47
CA ARG A 143 -0.70 18.34 -7.92
C ARG A 143 -1.33 17.85 -6.61
N VAL A 144 -2.01 16.70 -6.64
CA VAL A 144 -2.70 16.15 -5.46
C VAL A 144 -1.71 15.80 -4.36
N PHE A 145 -0.51 15.31 -4.71
CA PHE A 145 0.52 15.05 -3.72
C PHE A 145 0.97 16.32 -2.98
N LYS A 146 1.22 17.41 -3.72
CA LYS A 146 1.59 18.71 -3.11
C LYS A 146 0.49 19.25 -2.20
N GLU A 147 -0.77 19.17 -2.61
CA GLU A 147 -1.93 19.62 -1.83
C GLU A 147 -2.12 18.86 -0.51
N ASN A 148 -1.56 17.64 -0.39
CA ASN A 148 -1.73 16.79 0.78
C ASN A 148 -0.42 16.56 1.56
N ASN A 149 0.68 17.19 1.19
CA ASN A 149 1.99 16.98 1.82
C ASN A 149 1.97 17.24 3.33
N GLU A 150 1.34 18.34 3.77
CA GLU A 150 1.23 18.66 5.20
C GLU A 150 0.40 17.63 5.99
N LYS A 151 -0.63 17.03 5.36
CA LYS A 151 -1.41 15.94 5.98
C LYS A 151 -0.55 14.69 6.14
N VAL A 152 0.22 14.33 5.12
CA VAL A 152 1.17 13.19 5.17
C VAL A 152 2.17 13.41 6.31
N ARG A 153 2.81 14.58 6.36
CA ARG A 153 3.79 14.92 7.40
C ARG A 153 3.17 14.84 8.80
N SER A 154 2.02 15.47 8.99
CA SER A 154 1.30 15.47 10.28
C SER A 154 0.93 14.06 10.73
N LEU A 155 0.44 13.22 9.81
CA LEU A 155 0.11 11.82 10.08
C LEU A 155 1.35 11.04 10.50
N LEU A 156 2.46 11.18 9.79
CA LEU A 156 3.71 10.49 10.10
C LEU A 156 4.24 10.88 11.47
N PHE A 157 4.37 12.17 11.77
CA PHE A 157 4.86 12.61 13.09
C PHE A 157 3.96 12.13 14.23
N ARG A 158 2.63 12.20 14.05
CA ARG A 158 1.69 11.71 15.05
C ARG A 158 1.80 10.20 15.24
N ALA A 159 1.87 9.43 14.16
CA ALA A 159 2.00 7.98 14.22
C ALA A 159 3.32 7.56 14.88
N ILE A 160 4.44 8.17 14.48
CA ILE A 160 5.78 7.88 15.03
C ILE A 160 5.80 8.11 16.54
N SER A 161 5.20 9.20 17.04
CA SER A 161 5.14 9.52 18.47
C SER A 161 4.39 8.49 19.33
N LYS A 162 3.67 7.55 18.70
CA LYS A 162 2.86 6.53 19.36
C LYS A 162 3.41 5.11 19.17
N ILE A 163 4.51 4.94 18.44
CA ILE A 163 5.12 3.63 18.27
C ILE A 163 5.66 3.16 19.63
N PRO A 164 5.26 1.98 20.11
CA PRO A 164 5.72 1.49 21.40
C PRO A 164 7.19 1.08 21.34
N ASP A 165 7.93 1.28 22.44
CA ASP A 165 9.32 0.82 22.56
C ASP A 165 9.42 -0.71 22.51
N LYS A 166 8.41 -1.40 23.06
CA LYS A 166 8.31 -2.86 23.03
C LYS A 166 7.64 -3.32 21.74
N ARG A 167 8.34 -4.16 20.99
CA ARG A 167 7.86 -4.79 19.77
C ARG A 167 7.38 -6.20 20.06
N ASP A 168 6.06 -6.36 20.09
CA ASP A 168 5.38 -7.66 20.28
C ASP A 168 4.28 -7.82 19.22
N CYS A 169 4.68 -8.25 18.03
CA CYS A 169 3.75 -8.44 16.91
C CYS A 169 4.25 -9.53 15.97
N ILE A 170 3.40 -9.94 15.02
CA ILE A 170 3.74 -10.96 14.02
C ILE A 170 5.00 -10.64 13.19
N CYS A 171 5.43 -9.38 13.13
CA CYS A 171 6.64 -9.01 12.41
C CYS A 171 7.89 -9.45 13.15
N SER A 172 7.97 -9.35 14.48
CA SER A 172 9.19 -9.69 15.24
C SER A 172 9.52 -11.17 15.33
N HIS A 173 8.66 -12.02 14.76
CA HIS A 173 8.80 -13.47 14.75
C HIS A 173 8.59 -14.04 13.35
N ALA A 174 8.69 -13.21 12.31
CA ALA A 174 8.39 -13.60 10.94
C ALA A 174 9.26 -14.74 10.41
N LEU A 175 10.49 -14.87 10.91
CA LEU A 175 11.41 -15.93 10.53
C LEU A 175 11.27 -17.19 11.40
N LYS A 176 10.50 -17.10 12.49
CA LYS A 176 10.22 -18.26 13.34
C LYS A 176 9.47 -19.29 12.50
N ASP A 177 10.04 -20.49 12.38
CA ASP A 177 9.47 -21.61 11.63
C ASP A 177 9.33 -21.37 10.11
N ALA A 178 9.95 -20.31 9.56
CA ALA A 178 9.91 -20.00 8.13
C ALA A 178 10.99 -20.74 7.31
N ALA A 179 11.97 -21.36 7.97
CA ALA A 179 13.10 -21.99 7.30
C ALA A 179 12.82 -23.44 6.92
N VAL A 180 13.22 -23.82 5.71
CA VAL A 180 13.34 -25.22 5.27
C VAL A 180 14.83 -25.50 5.06
N ASN A 181 15.31 -26.61 5.63
CA ASN A 181 16.68 -27.09 5.47
C ASN A 181 16.78 -28.11 4.34
#